data_AF-A0A417YLN2-F1
#
_entry.id   AF-A0A417YLN2-F1
#
_cell.length_a   1.000
_cell.length_b   1.000
_cell.length_c   1.000
_cell.angle_alpha   90.00
_cell.angle_beta   90.00
_cell.angle_gamma   90.00
#
_symmetry.space_group_name_H-M   'P 1'
#
loop_
_entity.id
_entity.type
_entity.pdbx_description
1 polymer ?
#
loop_
_entity_poly.entity_id
_entity_poly.type
_entity_poly.pdbx_seq_one_letter_code
_entity_poly.pdbx_strand_id
1 'polypeptide(L)'
;MKRRKMHKWNFTFAGIGGVIGMTIGQLLVGNLNFGGILGSLTALLLVVGIDVARMRFKKDKTPDFDERTVKNMLKFYAYAANIFIALLFIGLGIISFMNIESVAVFYLMIPFAVYFLLSGVGALIVSRK
;
A
#
# COMPACT_ATOMS: atom_id res chain seq x y z
N MET A 1 27.49 -17.84 8.78
CA MET A 1 26.86 -16.68 9.47
C MET A 1 26.18 -15.61 8.57
N LYS A 2 26.14 -15.72 7.22
CA LYS A 2 25.57 -14.65 6.35
C LYS A 2 24.05 -14.72 6.05
N ARG A 3 23.42 -15.91 6.10
CA ARG A 3 22.00 -16.09 5.67
C ARG A 3 20.97 -15.32 6.52
N ARG A 4 21.23 -15.10 7.82
CA ARG A 4 20.31 -14.35 8.71
C ARG A 4 20.19 -12.85 8.40
N LYS A 5 21.18 -12.23 7.75
CA LYS A 5 21.11 -10.81 7.36
C LYS A 5 20.29 -10.59 6.08
N MET A 6 20.32 -11.53 5.14
CA MET A 6 19.56 -11.43 3.88
C MET A 6 18.05 -11.50 4.09
N HIS A 7 17.58 -12.36 5.02
CA HIS A 7 16.16 -12.44 5.37
C HIS A 7 15.58 -11.10 5.84
N LYS A 8 16.43 -10.20 6.36
CA LYS A 8 15.98 -8.88 6.82
C LYS A 8 15.62 -7.94 5.67
N TRP A 9 16.20 -8.14 4.48
CA TRP A 9 16.02 -7.26 3.30
C TRP A 9 15.02 -7.81 2.28
N ASN A 10 14.20 -8.79 2.67
CA ASN A 10 13.28 -9.48 1.74
C ASN A 10 12.35 -8.51 1.01
N PHE A 11 11.89 -7.45 1.68
CA PHE A 11 11.01 -6.46 1.06
C PHE A 11 11.75 -5.64 0.01
N THR A 12 12.98 -5.21 0.30
CA THR A 12 13.81 -4.50 -0.68
C THR A 12 14.12 -5.36 -1.90
N PHE A 13 14.43 -6.65 -1.71
CA PHE A 13 14.64 -7.56 -2.84
C PHE A 13 13.36 -7.74 -3.68
N ALA A 14 12.19 -7.87 -3.03
CA ALA A 14 10.92 -7.92 -3.73
C ALA A 14 10.63 -6.62 -4.50
N GLY A 15 10.93 -5.46 -3.90
CA GLY A 15 10.80 -4.15 -4.55
C GLY A 15 11.68 -4.02 -5.79
N ILE A 16 12.96 -4.42 -5.70
CA ILE A 16 13.90 -4.41 -6.83
C ILE A 16 13.39 -5.33 -7.94
N GLY A 17 12.95 -6.54 -7.60
CA GLY A 17 12.33 -7.46 -8.54
C GLY A 17 11.09 -6.88 -9.22
N GLY A 18 10.28 -6.13 -8.48
CA GLY A 18 9.10 -5.43 -9.00
C GLY A 18 9.46 -4.36 -10.03
N VAL A 19 10.47 -3.52 -9.76
CA VAL A 19 10.94 -2.49 -10.72
C VAL A 19 11.51 -3.13 -11.98
N ILE A 20 12.34 -4.17 -11.83
CA ILE A 20 12.91 -4.91 -12.96
C ILE A 20 11.78 -5.55 -13.80
N GLY A 21 10.83 -6.23 -13.15
CA GLY A 21 9.69 -6.86 -13.82
C GLY A 21 8.81 -5.85 -14.57
N MET A 22 8.52 -4.71 -13.95
CA MET A 22 7.78 -3.60 -14.59
C MET A 22 8.52 -3.10 -15.84
N THR A 23 9.84 -2.91 -15.74
CA THR A 23 10.67 -2.38 -16.83
C THR A 23 10.75 -3.36 -18.00
N ILE A 24 10.99 -4.65 -17.71
CA ILE A 24 11.02 -5.71 -18.73
C ILE A 24 9.64 -5.85 -19.39
N GLY A 25 8.57 -5.85 -18.60
CA GLY A 25 7.21 -5.96 -19.12
C GLY A 25 6.86 -4.84 -20.11
N GLN A 26 7.26 -3.61 -19.83
CA GLN A 26 7.05 -2.49 -20.76
C GLN A 26 7.91 -2.59 -22.02
N LEU A 27 9.17 -3.05 -21.89
CA LEU A 27 10.06 -3.26 -23.03
C LEU A 27 9.50 -4.35 -23.98
N LEU A 28 8.91 -5.42 -23.45
CA LEU A 28 8.28 -6.48 -24.25
C LEU A 28 7.03 -5.99 -24.99
N VAL A 29 6.27 -5.08 -24.39
CA VAL A 29 5.09 -4.46 -25.01
C VAL A 29 5.50 -3.36 -26.01
N GLY A 30 6.76 -2.90 -25.97
CA GLY A 30 7.31 -1.90 -26.89
C GLY A 30 6.88 -0.45 -26.59
N ASN A 31 6.17 -0.21 -25.48
CA ASN A 31 5.71 1.12 -25.08
C ASN A 31 6.24 1.49 -23.69
N LEU A 32 7.24 2.36 -23.68
CA LEU A 32 7.87 2.85 -22.45
C LEU A 32 7.02 3.97 -21.83
N ASN A 33 6.27 3.60 -20.78
CA ASN A 33 5.51 4.55 -19.99
C ASN A 33 6.35 5.03 -18.81
N PHE A 34 6.95 6.21 -18.96
CA PHE A 34 7.76 6.86 -17.92
C PHE A 34 7.00 7.08 -16.61
N GLY A 35 5.68 7.30 -16.66
CA GLY A 35 4.84 7.38 -15.47
C GLY A 35 4.82 6.07 -14.68
N GLY A 36 4.72 4.94 -15.39
CA GLY A 36 4.81 3.61 -14.78
C GLY A 36 6.19 3.33 -14.17
N ILE A 37 7.25 3.75 -14.83
CA ILE A 37 8.64 3.61 -14.33
C ILE A 37 8.82 4.46 -13.06
N LEU A 38 8.43 5.74 -13.10
CA LEU A 38 8.49 6.64 -11.95
C LEU A 38 7.64 6.13 -10.76
N GLY A 39 6.44 5.61 -11.04
CA GLY A 39 5.60 4.98 -10.02
C GLY A 39 6.28 3.79 -9.35
N SER A 40 6.90 2.91 -10.14
CA SER A 40 7.63 1.74 -9.62
C SER A 40 8.87 2.12 -8.79
N LEU A 41 9.63 3.14 -9.22
CA LEU A 41 10.77 3.68 -8.47
C LEU A 41 10.33 4.30 -7.14
N THR A 42 9.21 5.04 -7.16
CA THR A 42 8.64 5.63 -5.95
C THR A 42 8.24 4.52 -4.95
N ALA A 43 7.59 3.46 -5.44
CA ALA A 43 7.25 2.30 -4.61
C ALA A 43 8.50 1.62 -4.03
N LEU A 44 9.57 1.45 -4.82
CA LEU A 44 10.83 0.91 -4.34
C LEU A 44 11.42 1.74 -3.19
N LEU A 45 11.47 3.06 -3.33
CA LEU A 45 11.98 3.95 -2.29
C LEU A 45 11.18 3.83 -0.99
N LEU A 46 9.85 3.74 -1.08
CA LEU A 46 8.98 3.53 0.08
C LEU A 46 9.27 2.19 0.76
N VAL A 47 9.36 1.11 -0.02
CA VAL A 47 9.62 -0.24 0.49
C VAL A 47 10.99 -0.30 1.17
N VAL A 48 12.03 0.27 0.56
CA VAL A 48 13.36 0.39 1.16
C VAL A 48 13.31 1.18 2.46
N GLY A 49 12.60 2.31 2.48
CA GLY A 49 12.41 3.12 3.68
C GLY A 49 11.75 2.34 4.82
N ILE A 50 10.71 1.55 4.51
CA ILE A 50 10.04 0.66 5.48
C ILE A 50 11.00 -0.41 6.00
N ASP A 51 11.79 -1.03 5.12
CA ASP A 51 12.74 -2.08 5.50
C ASP A 51 13.83 -1.54 6.45
N VAL A 52 14.38 -0.36 6.12
CA VAL A 52 15.36 0.35 6.94
C VAL A 52 14.76 0.74 8.29
N ALA A 53 13.56 1.32 8.29
CA ALA A 53 12.85 1.67 9.52
C ALA A 53 12.63 0.43 10.39
N ARG A 54 12.12 -0.66 9.81
CA ARG A 54 11.91 -1.92 10.52
C ARG A 54 13.18 -2.46 11.15
N MET A 55 14.31 -2.43 10.43
CA MET A 55 15.59 -2.87 10.98
C MET A 55 16.11 -1.98 12.11
N ARG A 56 15.86 -0.67 12.05
CA ARG A 56 16.33 0.30 13.04
C ARG A 56 15.47 0.35 14.30
N PHE A 57 14.15 0.16 14.15
CA PHE A 57 13.18 0.29 15.24
C PHE A 57 12.85 -1.03 15.94
N LYS A 58 13.10 -2.20 15.32
CA LYS A 58 12.88 -3.49 15.98
C LYS A 58 13.93 -3.72 17.08
N LYS A 59 13.56 -3.43 18.33
CA LYS A 59 14.42 -3.56 19.52
C LYS A 59 14.32 -4.93 20.21
N ASP A 60 13.27 -5.70 19.96
CA ASP A 60 13.00 -6.97 20.64
C ASP A 60 13.05 -8.19 19.69
N LYS A 61 13.13 -9.38 20.29
CA LYS A 61 13.14 -10.68 19.58
C LYS A 61 11.74 -11.27 19.41
N THR A 62 10.68 -10.48 19.60
CA THR A 62 9.33 -10.99 19.42
C THR A 62 9.10 -11.44 17.97
N PRO A 63 8.29 -12.49 17.77
CA PRO A 63 7.89 -12.94 16.45
C PRO A 63 7.30 -11.77 15.66
N ASP A 64 7.63 -11.69 14.37
CA ASP A 64 7.12 -10.63 13.50
C ASP A 64 5.61 -10.70 13.26
N PHE A 65 5.01 -11.88 13.49
CA PHE A 65 3.60 -12.14 13.25
C PHE A 65 3.04 -12.97 14.40
N ASP A 66 2.24 -12.33 15.24
CA ASP A 66 1.31 -13.02 16.15
C ASP A 66 0.01 -13.29 15.37
N GLU A 67 -0.43 -14.55 15.36
CA GLU A 67 -1.66 -14.98 14.68
C GLU A 67 -2.88 -14.15 15.11
N ARG A 68 -2.94 -13.74 16.39
CA ARG A 68 -4.04 -12.91 16.90
C ARG A 68 -4.02 -11.53 16.26
N THR A 69 -2.85 -10.90 16.19
CA THR A 69 -2.67 -9.58 15.59
C THR A 69 -2.96 -9.64 14.09
N VAL A 70 -2.49 -10.68 13.39
CA VAL A 70 -2.78 -10.88 11.96
C VAL A 70 -4.29 -10.99 11.72
N LYS A 71 -5.00 -11.80 12.50
CA LYS A 71 -6.45 -11.98 12.36
C LYS A 71 -7.23 -10.69 12.66
N ASN A 72 -6.81 -9.94 13.68
CA ASN A 72 -7.42 -8.65 14.03
C ASN A 72 -7.19 -7.60 12.94
N MET A 73 -5.97 -7.52 12.40
CA MET A 73 -5.64 -6.64 11.29
C MET A 73 -6.42 -6.99 10.02
N LEU A 74 -6.53 -8.28 9.70
CA LEU A 74 -7.30 -8.74 8.54
C LEU A 74 -8.77 -8.33 8.64
N LYS A 75 -9.39 -8.54 9.81
CA LYS A 75 -10.76 -8.08 10.07
C LYS A 75 -10.88 -6.57 9.93
N PHE A 76 -9.97 -5.81 10.53
CA PHE A 76 -9.96 -4.35 10.45
C PHE A 76 -9.91 -3.87 9.00
N TYR A 77 -8.97 -4.38 8.19
CA TYR A 77 -8.86 -3.99 6.78
C TYR A 77 -10.09 -4.40 5.96
N ALA A 78 -10.67 -5.57 6.24
CA ALA A 78 -11.90 -5.99 5.58
C ALA A 78 -13.06 -5.03 5.87
N TYR A 79 -13.27 -4.65 7.14
CA TYR A 79 -14.30 -3.67 7.48
C TYR A 79 -14.01 -2.29 6.90
N ALA A 80 -12.78 -1.79 7.05
CA ALA A 80 -12.38 -0.48 6.56
C ALA A 80 -12.57 -0.35 5.04
N ALA A 81 -12.16 -1.37 4.27
CA ALA A 81 -12.31 -1.38 2.82
C ALA A 81 -13.80 -1.41 2.40
N ASN A 82 -14.62 -2.26 3.02
CA ASN A 82 -16.04 -2.34 2.69
C ASN A 82 -16.78 -1.04 3.04
N ILE A 83 -16.51 -0.44 4.20
CA ILE A 83 -17.08 0.85 4.59
C ILE A 83 -16.66 1.94 3.60
N PHE A 84 -15.39 1.98 3.22
CA PHE A 84 -14.89 2.96 2.26
C PHE A 84 -15.54 2.80 0.88
N ILE A 85 -15.65 1.57 0.38
CA ILE A 85 -16.31 1.26 -0.89
C ILE A 85 -17.79 1.69 -0.83
N ALA A 86 -18.50 1.35 0.25
CA ALA A 86 -19.90 1.75 0.42
C ALA A 86 -20.06 3.28 0.38
N LEU A 87 -19.20 4.02 1.09
CA LEU A 87 -19.21 5.48 1.08
C LEU A 87 -18.88 6.07 -0.30
N LEU A 88 -17.92 5.47 -1.02
CA LEU A 88 -17.61 5.86 -2.39
C LEU A 88 -18.80 5.68 -3.33
N PHE A 89 -19.48 4.52 -3.26
CA PHE A 89 -20.67 4.26 -4.08
C PHE A 89 -21.80 5.22 -3.77
N ILE A 90 -22.05 5.53 -2.49
CA ILE A 90 -23.05 6.51 -2.09
C ILE A 90 -22.69 7.90 -2.64
N GLY A 91 -21.43 8.34 -2.47
CA GLY A 91 -20.96 9.62 -2.97
C GLY A 91 -21.08 9.76 -4.50
N LEU A 92 -20.64 8.73 -5.23
CA LEU A 92 -20.78 8.68 -6.69
C LEU A 92 -22.24 8.65 -7.13
N GLY A 93 -23.10 7.93 -6.40
CA GLY A 93 -24.54 7.91 -6.65
C GLY A 93 -25.19 9.28 -6.50
N ILE A 94 -24.80 10.05 -5.49
CA ILE A 94 -25.27 11.44 -5.30
C ILE A 94 -24.83 12.33 -6.46
N ILE A 95 -23.55 12.26 -6.86
CA ILE A 95 -23.03 13.03 -8.01
C ILE A 95 -23.80 12.69 -9.29
N SER A 96 -24.06 11.40 -9.52
CA SER A 96 -24.83 10.92 -10.67
C SER A 96 -26.27 11.44 -10.65
N PHE A 97 -26.92 11.46 -9.48
CA PHE A 97 -28.28 11.99 -9.32
C PHE A 97 -28.37 13.50 -9.59
N MET A 98 -27.28 14.22 -9.36
CA MET A 98 -27.16 15.66 -9.66
C MET A 98 -26.91 15.95 -11.15
N ASN A 99 -26.86 14.93 -12.03
CA ASN A 99 -26.51 15.06 -13.45
C ASN A 99 -25.16 15.73 -13.70
N ILE A 100 -24.21 15.55 -12.79
CA ILE A 100 -22.83 16.00 -12.99
C ILE A 100 -22.13 14.94 -13.86
N GLU A 101 -21.95 15.25 -15.14
CA GLU A 101 -21.41 14.29 -16.13
C GLU A 101 -19.90 14.07 -16.01
N SER A 102 -19.17 15.04 -15.45
CA SER A 102 -17.72 14.95 -15.31
C SER A 102 -17.24 15.55 -13.99
N VAL A 103 -16.28 14.87 -13.38
CA VAL A 103 -15.61 15.32 -12.16
C VAL A 103 -14.11 15.24 -12.41
N ALA A 104 -13.39 16.29 -12.06
CA ALA A 104 -11.93 16.26 -12.16
C ALA A 104 -11.37 15.15 -11.26
N VAL A 105 -10.43 14.36 -11.81
CA VAL A 105 -9.83 13.20 -11.12
C VAL A 105 -9.27 13.58 -9.75
N PHE A 106 -8.74 14.80 -9.60
CA PHE A 106 -8.24 15.32 -8.34
C PHE A 106 -9.26 15.20 -7.19
N TYR A 107 -10.54 15.50 -7.44
CA TYR A 107 -11.59 15.39 -6.41
C TYR A 107 -11.86 13.95 -6.01
N LEU A 108 -11.73 13.01 -6.94
CA LEU A 108 -11.83 11.58 -6.63
C LEU A 108 -10.65 11.10 -5.78
N MET A 109 -9.46 11.69 -5.91
CA MET A 109 -8.27 11.26 -5.14
C MET A 109 -8.36 11.62 -3.65
N ILE A 110 -9.10 12.67 -3.29
CA ILE A 110 -9.24 13.13 -1.89
C ILE A 110 -9.77 12.01 -0.96
N PRO A 111 -10.93 11.37 -1.23
CA PRO A 111 -11.43 10.29 -0.37
C PRO A 111 -10.46 9.10 -0.29
N PHE A 112 -9.73 8.77 -1.37
CA PHE A 112 -8.69 7.73 -1.31
C PHE A 112 -7.53 8.14 -0.38
N ALA A 113 -7.05 9.37 -0.46
CA ALA A 113 -6.00 9.87 0.43
C ALA A 113 -6.43 9.81 1.90
N VAL A 114 -7.66 10.24 2.19
CA VAL A 114 -8.25 10.15 3.54
C VAL A 114 -8.35 8.70 4.00
N TYR A 115 -8.82 7.79 3.14
CA TYR A 115 -8.88 6.36 3.45
C TYR A 115 -7.50 5.78 3.78
N PHE A 116 -6.47 6.10 3.00
CA PHE A 116 -5.11 5.61 3.28
C PHE A 116 -4.55 6.12 4.59
N LEU A 117 -4.80 7.39 4.94
CA LEU A 117 -4.38 7.94 6.23
C LEU A 117 -5.12 7.28 7.40
N LEU A 118 -6.45 7.19 7.31
CA LEU A 118 -7.27 6.61 8.38
C LEU A 118 -7.01 5.11 8.57
N SER A 119 -6.89 4.35 7.48
CA SER A 119 -6.56 2.93 7.53
C SER A 119 -5.15 2.69 8.05
N GLY A 120 -4.18 3.52 7.65
CA GLY A 120 -2.80 3.46 8.16
C GLY A 120 -2.73 3.70 9.67
N VAL A 121 -3.34 4.79 10.16
CA VAL A 121 -3.38 5.10 11.59
C VAL A 121 -4.17 4.04 12.36
N GLY A 122 -5.33 3.63 11.85
CA GLY A 122 -6.16 2.60 12.46
C GLY A 122 -5.43 1.26 12.56
N ALA A 123 -4.66 0.88 11.55
CA ALA A 123 -3.84 -0.32 11.57
C ALA A 123 -2.77 -0.27 12.68
N LEU A 124 -2.11 0.87 12.90
CA LEU A 124 -1.15 1.05 14.00
C LEU A 124 -1.79 0.90 15.39
N ILE A 125 -3.06 1.27 15.52
CA ILE A 125 -3.81 1.13 16.78
C ILE A 125 -4.21 -0.34 16.99
N VAL A 126 -4.77 -0.98 15.98
CA VAL A 126 -5.22 -2.38 16.05
C VAL A 126 -4.03 -3.33 16.22
N SER A 127 -2.89 -3.04 15.60
CA SER A 127 -1.69 -3.88 15.73
C SER A 127 -1.09 -3.89 17.14
N ARG A 128 -1.46 -2.94 17.99
CA ARG A 128 -1.00 -2.83 19.39
C ARG A 128 -1.94 -3.53 20.39
N LYS A 129 -3.06 -4.09 19.94
CA LYS A 129 -4.04 -4.84 20.76
C LYS A 129 -3.99 -6.34 20.44
#